data_AF-A0A377LZI3-F1
#
_entry.id   AF-A0A377LZI3-F1
#
_cell.length_a   1.000
_cell.length_b   1.000
_cell.length_c   1.000
_cell.angle_alpha   90.00
_cell.angle_beta   90.00
_cell.angle_gamma   90.00
#
_symmetry.space_group_name_H-M   'P 1'
#
loop_
_entity.id
_entity.type
_entity.pdbx_description
1 polymer ?
#
loop_
_entity_poly.entity_id
_entity_poly.type
_entity_poly.pdbx_seq_one_letter_code
_entity_poly.pdbx_strand_id
1 'polypeptide(L)'
;MKNAPNLKLLPKEKFTEAVIFAGSEAYAHAKGWEEGLGKQIAEDTTPPVYLGPKQLAELDNLRIVDDGRHAVRIYLAGNIKPIQINHIAEKLAVAGVQDAKLYKGIPDHEPEDWREYLSRLREQVEVSIGEESLRHSLPLSVGSDGYDQEQDLHVKELPSR
;
A
#
# COMPACT_ATOMS: atom_id res chain seq x y z
N MET A 1 -12.45 -5.26 -7.96
CA MET A 1 -11.75 -3.97 -7.82
C MET A 1 -11.71 -3.28 -9.18
N LYS A 2 -11.88 -1.95 -9.22
CA LYS A 2 -11.76 -1.16 -10.47
C LYS A 2 -10.30 -0.70 -10.64
N ASN A 3 -9.87 -0.48 -11.87
CA ASN A 3 -8.55 0.09 -12.16
C ASN A 3 -8.66 1.60 -12.33
N ALA A 4 -7.65 2.32 -11.86
CA ALA A 4 -7.50 3.74 -12.16
C ALA A 4 -7.35 3.97 -13.67
N PRO A 5 -7.72 5.18 -14.16
CA PRO A 5 -7.48 5.57 -15.54
C PRO A 5 -6.01 5.38 -15.92
N ASN A 6 -5.75 4.96 -17.15
CA ASN A 6 -4.41 4.73 -17.71
C ASN A 6 -3.54 3.68 -17.00
N LEU A 7 -4.01 3.03 -15.92
CA LEU A 7 -3.24 2.00 -15.23
C LEU A 7 -2.82 0.86 -16.17
N LYS A 8 -3.72 0.43 -17.06
CA LYS A 8 -3.44 -0.65 -18.03
C LYS A 8 -2.48 -0.23 -19.14
N LEU A 9 -2.21 1.06 -19.28
CA LEU A 9 -1.29 1.62 -20.27
C LEU A 9 0.13 1.74 -19.73
N LEU A 10 0.34 1.49 -18.43
CA LEU A 10 1.67 1.46 -17.85
C LEU A 10 2.53 0.36 -18.50
N PRO A 11 3.84 0.59 -18.68
CA PRO A 11 4.77 -0.41 -19.17
C PRO A 11 4.69 -1.70 -18.35
N LYS A 12 4.81 -2.84 -19.04
CA LYS A 12 4.88 -4.16 -18.39
C LYS A 12 6.09 -4.25 -17.44
N GLU A 13 7.16 -3.53 -17.77
CA GLU A 13 8.34 -3.39 -16.94
C GLU A 13 8.01 -2.67 -15.63
N LYS A 14 8.41 -3.29 -14.51
CA LYS A 14 8.08 -2.84 -13.15
C LYS A 14 9.09 -1.85 -12.58
N PHE A 15 10.26 -1.73 -13.21
CA PHE A 15 11.28 -0.74 -12.86
C PHE A 15 11.02 0.62 -13.49
N THR A 16 10.19 0.69 -14.53
CA THR A 16 9.74 1.97 -15.08
C THR A 16 8.85 2.69 -14.06
N GLU A 17 9.20 3.93 -13.77
CA GLU A 17 8.48 4.76 -12.82
C GLU A 17 7.05 5.02 -13.33
N ALA A 18 6.04 4.78 -12.50
CA ALA A 18 4.68 5.19 -12.84
C ALA A 18 4.43 6.63 -12.40
N VAL A 19 3.85 7.43 -13.28
CA VAL A 19 3.45 8.81 -12.99
C VAL A 19 1.96 8.85 -12.63
N ILE A 20 1.65 9.43 -11.47
CA ILE A 20 0.29 9.57 -10.94
C ILE A 20 -0.01 11.03 -10.65
N PHE A 21 -1.05 11.59 -11.24
CA PHE A 21 -1.60 12.91 -10.86
C PHE A 21 -2.74 12.74 -9.86
N ALA A 22 -2.76 13.51 -8.77
CA ALA A 22 -3.79 13.41 -7.74
C ALA A 22 -4.32 14.78 -7.31
N GLY A 23 -5.65 14.94 -7.31
CA GLY A 23 -6.34 16.15 -6.85
C GLY A 23 -7.45 16.62 -7.79
N SER A 24 -8.02 17.79 -7.50
CA SER A 24 -9.15 18.35 -8.26
C SER A 24 -8.83 18.59 -9.73
N GLU A 25 -7.57 18.85 -10.06
CA GLU A 25 -7.11 19.17 -11.42
C GLU A 25 -6.28 18.05 -12.05
N ALA A 26 -6.29 16.85 -11.47
CA ALA A 26 -5.48 15.71 -11.93
C ALA A 26 -5.72 15.38 -13.40
N TYR A 27 -6.98 15.44 -13.87
CA TYR A 27 -7.32 15.17 -15.27
C TYR A 27 -6.69 16.20 -16.24
N ALA A 28 -6.72 17.49 -15.89
CA ALA A 28 -6.17 18.54 -16.74
C ALA A 28 -4.64 18.40 -16.87
N HIS A 29 -3.96 18.09 -15.76
CA HIS A 29 -2.52 17.86 -15.75
C HIS A 29 -2.13 16.59 -16.50
N ALA A 30 -2.88 15.50 -16.35
CA ALA A 30 -2.67 14.28 -17.11
C ALA A 30 -2.85 14.49 -18.62
N LYS A 31 -3.85 15.26 -19.03
CA LYS A 31 -4.03 15.65 -20.44
C LYS A 31 -2.84 16.46 -20.96
N GLY A 32 -2.38 17.44 -20.19
CA GLY A 32 -1.19 18.23 -20.54
C GLY A 32 0.09 17.39 -20.62
N TRP A 33 0.23 16.37 -19.77
CA TRP A 33 1.31 15.40 -19.85
C TRP A 33 1.32 14.64 -21.17
N GLU A 34 0.16 14.11 -21.58
CA GLU A 34 -0.03 13.41 -22.86
C GLU A 34 0.18 14.34 -24.07
N GLU A 35 -0.17 15.63 -23.95
CA GLU A 35 0.00 16.64 -25.01
C GLU A 35 1.46 17.08 -25.24
N GLY A 36 2.39 16.70 -24.35
CA GLY A 36 3.84 16.88 -24.58
C GLY A 36 4.65 17.25 -23.35
N LEU A 37 4.02 17.64 -22.23
CA LEU A 37 4.75 18.00 -21.00
C LEU A 37 5.54 16.81 -20.46
N GLY A 38 5.01 15.58 -20.54
CA GLY A 38 5.72 14.39 -20.07
C GLY A 38 7.05 14.17 -20.78
N LYS A 39 7.05 14.39 -22.10
CA LYS A 39 8.25 14.30 -22.93
C LYS A 39 9.26 15.41 -22.60
N GLN A 40 8.79 16.60 -22.26
CA GLN A 40 9.68 17.72 -21.92
C GLN A 40 10.32 17.59 -20.53
N ILE A 41 9.58 17.02 -19.58
CA ILE A 41 9.96 17.02 -18.16
C ILE A 41 10.67 15.72 -17.75
N ALA A 42 10.24 14.59 -18.30
CA ALA A 42 10.73 13.27 -17.91
C ALA A 42 11.19 12.43 -19.11
N GLU A 43 11.18 12.99 -20.33
CA GLU A 43 11.35 12.25 -21.58
C GLU A 43 10.39 11.04 -21.69
N ASP A 44 9.28 11.09 -20.96
CA ASP A 44 8.30 10.02 -20.84
C ASP A 44 7.06 10.34 -21.68
N THR A 45 6.63 9.35 -22.47
CA THR A 45 5.43 9.43 -23.31
C THR A 45 4.32 8.51 -22.82
N THR A 46 4.54 7.81 -21.71
CA THR A 46 3.57 6.96 -21.07
C THR A 46 2.41 7.80 -20.54
N PRO A 47 1.15 7.45 -20.87
CA PRO A 47 -0.03 8.07 -20.30
C PRO A 47 -0.02 7.94 -18.77
N PRO A 48 -0.06 9.05 -18.01
CA PRO A 48 0.01 9.02 -16.56
C PRO A 48 -1.34 8.58 -15.99
N VAL A 49 -1.31 7.94 -14.83
CA VAL A 49 -2.52 7.64 -14.07
C VAL A 49 -3.02 8.94 -13.44
N TYR A 50 -4.34 9.15 -13.40
CA TYR A 50 -4.90 10.33 -12.74
C TYR A 50 -6.03 9.97 -11.76
N LEU A 51 -5.98 10.63 -10.61
CA LEU A 51 -6.90 10.48 -9.49
C LEU A 51 -7.62 11.81 -9.28
N GLY A 52 -8.71 12.00 -10.02
CA GLY A 52 -9.61 13.14 -9.82
C GLY A 52 -10.49 12.98 -8.58
N PRO A 53 -11.35 13.96 -8.27
CA PRO A 53 -12.25 13.91 -7.11
C PRO A 53 -13.11 12.64 -7.04
N LYS A 54 -13.55 12.14 -8.21
CA LYS A 54 -14.34 10.90 -8.31
C LYS A 54 -13.51 9.67 -7.95
N GLN A 55 -12.28 9.57 -8.46
CA GLN A 55 -11.36 8.46 -8.17
C GLN A 55 -10.91 8.49 -6.71
N LEU A 56 -10.62 9.67 -6.17
CA LEU A 56 -10.22 9.84 -4.77
C LEU A 56 -11.36 9.50 -3.81
N ALA A 57 -12.62 9.67 -4.22
CA ALA A 57 -13.78 9.25 -3.43
C ALA A 57 -14.00 7.72 -3.45
N GLU A 58 -13.55 7.03 -4.49
CA GLU A 58 -13.63 5.57 -4.62
C GLU A 58 -12.28 4.87 -4.34
N LEU A 59 -11.33 5.56 -3.69
CA LEU A 59 -9.94 5.09 -3.57
C LEU A 59 -9.83 3.73 -2.88
N ASP A 60 -10.72 3.43 -1.94
CA ASP A 60 -10.80 2.13 -1.25
C ASP A 60 -10.90 0.95 -2.22
N ASN A 61 -11.68 1.11 -3.29
CA ASN A 61 -12.00 0.06 -4.27
C ASN A 61 -11.27 0.24 -5.60
N LEU A 62 -10.33 1.18 -5.65
CA LEU A 62 -9.58 1.57 -6.84
C LEU A 62 -8.13 1.12 -6.75
N ARG A 63 -7.69 0.40 -7.77
CA ARG A 63 -6.29 0.06 -7.95
C ARG A 63 -5.58 1.20 -8.68
N ILE A 64 -4.57 1.80 -8.04
CA ILE A 64 -3.86 2.98 -8.56
C ILE A 64 -2.48 2.67 -9.16
N VAL A 65 -1.91 1.50 -8.83
CA VAL A 65 -0.60 1.05 -9.32
C VAL A 65 -0.61 -0.46 -9.56
N ASP A 66 0.30 -0.95 -10.41
CA ASP A 66 0.53 -2.37 -10.58
C ASP A 66 1.21 -2.98 -9.34
N ASP A 67 0.91 -4.25 -9.07
CA ASP A 67 1.53 -4.96 -7.95
C ASP A 67 3.00 -5.20 -8.28
N GLY A 68 3.88 -4.96 -7.31
CA GLY A 68 5.32 -5.12 -7.43
C GLY A 68 6.01 -4.05 -8.29
N ARG A 69 5.34 -2.92 -8.61
CA ARG A 69 6.02 -1.78 -9.26
C ARG A 69 7.05 -1.19 -8.30
N HIS A 70 8.27 -0.98 -8.77
CA HIS A 70 9.38 -0.57 -7.90
C HIS A 70 9.28 0.90 -7.50
N ALA A 71 8.98 1.79 -8.45
CA ALA A 71 9.06 3.22 -8.29
C ALA A 71 7.81 3.97 -8.82
N VAL A 72 7.39 5.01 -8.09
CA VAL A 72 6.21 5.84 -8.43
C VAL A 72 6.50 7.32 -8.18
N ARG A 73 6.05 8.20 -9.09
CA ARG A 73 6.00 9.65 -8.88
C ARG A 73 4.57 10.11 -8.77
N ILE A 74 4.25 10.83 -7.70
CA ILE A 74 2.93 11.42 -7.47
C ILE A 74 3.04 12.94 -7.63
N TYR A 75 2.24 13.52 -8.51
CA TYR A 75 2.11 14.96 -8.68
C TYR A 75 0.77 15.43 -8.12
N LEU A 76 0.80 16.35 -7.15
CA LEU A 76 -0.41 16.99 -6.66
C LEU A 76 -0.92 18.01 -7.67
N ALA A 77 -2.21 17.94 -7.99
CA ALA A 77 -2.86 18.75 -9.00
C ALA A 77 -4.12 19.41 -8.43
N GLY A 78 -4.01 20.70 -8.11
CA GLY A 78 -5.08 21.47 -7.48
C GLY A 78 -5.30 21.09 -6.02
N ASN A 79 -6.56 21.03 -5.59
CA ASN A 79 -6.90 20.77 -4.19
C ASN A 79 -6.99 19.25 -3.92
N ILE A 80 -6.34 18.83 -2.84
CA ILE A 80 -6.36 17.46 -2.33
C ILE A 80 -6.34 17.50 -0.80
N LYS A 81 -7.10 16.62 -0.16
CA LYS A 81 -7.12 16.56 1.31
C LYS A 81 -5.94 15.72 1.82
N PRO A 82 -5.29 16.10 2.94
CA PRO A 82 -4.19 15.31 3.51
C PRO A 82 -4.56 13.84 3.77
N ILE A 83 -5.80 13.57 4.19
CA ILE A 83 -6.30 12.20 4.37
C ILE A 83 -6.29 11.37 3.08
N GLN A 84 -6.52 12.01 1.92
CA GLN A 84 -6.46 11.33 0.62
C GLN A 84 -5.02 11.04 0.21
N ILE A 85 -4.08 11.93 0.56
CA ILE A 85 -2.65 11.74 0.32
C ILE A 85 -2.14 10.51 1.10
N ASN A 86 -2.49 10.42 2.39
CA ASN A 86 -2.13 9.27 3.22
C ASN A 86 -2.72 7.97 2.68
N HIS A 87 -3.98 8.00 2.26
CA HIS A 87 -4.64 6.82 1.71
C HIS A 87 -4.01 6.39 0.36
N ILE A 88 -3.52 7.32 -0.46
CA ILE A 88 -2.69 6.98 -1.64
C ILE A 88 -1.43 6.24 -1.20
N ALA A 89 -0.70 6.75 -0.19
CA ALA A 89 0.51 6.11 0.30
C ALA A 89 0.25 4.67 0.81
N GLU A 90 -0.84 4.45 1.55
CA GLU A 90 -1.27 3.11 1.97
C GLU A 90 -1.49 2.17 0.79
N LYS A 91 -2.16 2.63 -0.28
CA LYS A 91 -2.36 1.83 -1.50
C LYS A 91 -1.03 1.49 -2.19
N LEU A 92 -0.07 2.40 -2.20
CA LEU A 92 1.26 2.15 -2.76
C LEU A 92 2.04 1.12 -1.92
N ALA A 93 1.95 1.22 -0.59
CA ALA A 93 2.56 0.27 0.34
C ALA A 93 1.99 -1.15 0.13
N VAL A 94 0.66 -1.30 0.09
CA VAL A 94 -0.01 -2.59 -0.13
C VAL A 94 0.36 -3.19 -1.50
N ALA A 95 0.55 -2.36 -2.53
CA ALA A 95 0.99 -2.83 -3.84
C ALA A 95 2.48 -3.22 -3.89
N GLY A 96 3.24 -3.02 -2.81
CA GLY A 96 4.65 -3.39 -2.71
C GLY A 96 5.62 -2.37 -3.30
N VAL A 97 5.20 -1.12 -3.50
CA VAL A 97 6.07 -0.05 -4.02
C VAL A 97 7.22 0.22 -3.05
N GLN A 98 8.44 0.33 -3.57
CA GLN A 98 9.65 0.54 -2.78
C GLN A 98 10.06 2.01 -2.75
N ASP A 99 9.99 2.69 -3.90
CA ASP A 99 10.36 4.09 -4.06
C ASP A 99 9.15 4.93 -4.47
N ALA A 100 8.85 5.98 -3.71
CA ALA A 100 7.80 6.91 -4.06
C ALA A 100 8.25 8.34 -3.78
N LYS A 101 7.96 9.23 -4.74
CA LYS A 101 8.27 10.66 -4.66
C LYS A 101 7.00 11.47 -4.83
N LEU A 102 6.69 12.31 -3.85
CA LEU A 102 5.57 13.23 -3.90
C LEU A 102 6.04 14.62 -4.32
N TYR A 103 5.52 15.11 -5.43
CA TYR A 103 5.75 16.45 -5.95
C TYR A 103 4.51 17.31 -5.67
N LYS A 104 4.71 18.52 -5.14
CA LYS A 104 3.66 19.53 -4.89
C LYS A 104 3.26 20.27 -6.16
N GLY A 105 3.19 19.55 -7.27
CA GLY A 105 2.89 20.05 -8.60
C GLY A 105 4.01 19.79 -9.60
N ILE A 106 3.72 20.03 -10.88
CA ILE A 106 4.69 19.90 -11.97
C ILE A 106 5.96 20.77 -11.81
N PRO A 107 5.87 22.04 -11.36
CA PRO A 107 7.07 22.89 -11.23
C PRO A 107 7.88 22.60 -9.96
N ASP A 108 7.48 21.60 -9.17
CA ASP A 108 8.21 21.25 -7.95
C ASP A 108 9.49 20.48 -8.31
N HIS A 109 10.61 20.99 -7.80
CA HIS A 109 11.94 20.39 -7.99
C HIS A 109 12.45 19.72 -6.71
N GLU A 110 11.74 19.86 -5.59
CA GLU A 110 12.11 19.31 -4.28
C GLU A 110 11.04 18.32 -3.79
N PRO A 111 10.92 17.14 -4.44
CA PRO A 111 9.93 16.16 -4.05
C PRO A 111 10.19 15.62 -2.65
N GLU A 112 9.09 15.33 -1.95
CA GLU A 112 9.12 14.62 -0.69
C GLU A 112 9.39 13.13 -0.93
N ASP A 113 10.35 12.59 -0.19
CA ASP A 113 10.76 11.19 -0.26
C ASP A 113 9.88 10.32 0.65
N TRP A 114 9.14 9.40 0.05
CA TRP A 114 8.25 8.50 0.78
C TRP A 114 8.83 7.09 0.99
N ARG A 115 10.09 6.82 0.65
CA ARG A 115 10.72 5.51 0.83
C ARG A 115 10.58 4.97 2.26
N GLU A 116 10.98 5.76 3.25
CA GLU A 116 10.84 5.36 4.66
C GLU A 116 9.39 5.25 5.10
N TYR A 117 8.55 6.18 4.64
CA TYR A 117 7.12 6.21 5.00
C TYR A 117 6.40 4.96 4.50
N LEU A 118 6.62 4.56 3.24
CA LEU A 118 6.08 3.32 2.68
C LEU A 118 6.63 2.08 3.36
N SER A 119 7.91 2.07 3.76
CA SER A 119 8.48 0.94 4.51
C SER A 119 7.73 0.69 5.81
N ARG A 120 7.50 1.74 6.60
CA ARG A 120 6.77 1.65 7.86
C ARG A 120 5.31 1.23 7.67
N LEU A 121 4.66 1.69 6.59
CA LEU A 121 3.29 1.29 6.26
C LEU A 121 3.20 -0.20 5.89
N ARG A 122 4.18 -0.72 5.13
CA ARG A 122 4.22 -2.15 4.78
C ARG A 122 4.39 -3.04 6.00
N GLU A 123 5.30 -2.68 6.91
CA GLU A 123 5.48 -3.40 8.17
C GLU A 123 4.18 -3.45 8.99
N GLN A 124 3.43 -2.35 9.07
CA GLN A 124 2.14 -2.32 9.75
C GLN A 124 1.08 -3.22 9.09
N VAL A 125 1.04 -3.23 7.75
CA VAL A 125 0.15 -4.11 6.98
C VAL A 125 0.52 -5.58 7.17
N GLU A 126 1.80 -5.92 7.14
CA GLU A 126 2.29 -7.28 7.32
C GLU A 126 2.01 -7.82 8.73
N VAL A 127 2.23 -6.99 9.76
CA VAL A 127 1.90 -7.35 11.15
C VAL A 127 0.40 -7.59 11.33
N SER A 128 -0.46 -6.75 10.75
CA SER A 128 -1.91 -6.92 10.86
C SER A 128 -2.43 -8.16 10.12
N ILE A 129 -1.86 -8.52 8.97
CA ILE A 129 -2.17 -9.78 8.26
C ILE A 129 -1.64 -11.00 9.04
N GLY A 130 -0.46 -10.88 9.68
CA GLY A 130 0.11 -11.92 10.53
C GLY A 130 -0.75 -12.22 11.78
N GLU A 131 -1.30 -11.18 12.42
CA GLU A 131 -2.21 -11.33 13.56
C GLU A 131 -3.58 -11.91 13.16
N GLU A 132 -4.11 -11.55 11.98
CA GLU A 132 -5.36 -12.12 11.46
C GLU A 132 -5.19 -13.59 11.04
N SER A 133 -4.04 -13.95 10.46
CA SER A 133 -3.71 -15.33 10.09
C SER A 133 -3.59 -16.26 11.30
N LEU A 134 -3.15 -15.75 12.46
CA LEU A 134 -3.08 -16.50 13.72
C LEU A 134 -4.47 -16.78 14.33
N ARG A 135 -5.50 -15.99 13.99
CA ARG A 135 -6.87 -16.19 14.48
C ARG A 135 -7.66 -17.23 13.68
N HIS A 136 -7.23 -17.55 12.46
CA HIS A 136 -7.95 -18.48 11.56
C HIS A 136 -7.42 -19.92 11.55
N SER A 137 -6.36 -20.24 12.29
CA SER A 137 -5.74 -21.58 12.29
C SER A 137 -5.70 -22.27 13.65
N LEU A 138 -6.67 -22.03 14.54
CA LEU A 138 -6.90 -22.93 15.67
C LEU A 138 -7.86 -24.05 15.22
N PRO A 139 -7.40 -25.30 15.03
CA PRO A 139 -8.30 -26.42 14.88
C PRO A 139 -9.07 -26.62 16.18
N LEU A 140 -10.36 -26.29 16.16
CA LEU A 140 -11.34 -26.83 17.10
C LEU A 140 -11.45 -28.34 16.86
N SER A 141 -10.59 -29.12 17.52
CA SER A 141 -10.82 -30.55 17.73
C SER A 141 -9.87 -31.10 18.77
N VAL A 142 -10.37 -31.39 19.98
CA VAL A 142 -10.40 -32.76 20.54
C VAL A 142 -11.58 -32.81 21.51
N GLY A 143 -12.62 -33.53 21.12
CA GLY A 143 -13.61 -34.04 22.06
C GLY A 143 -13.06 -35.21 22.86
N SER A 144 -13.64 -35.40 24.05
CA SER A 144 -13.84 -36.65 24.79
C SER A 144 -12.76 -37.73 24.73
N ASP A 145 -12.11 -38.02 25.87
CA ASP A 145 -12.39 -39.25 26.61
C ASP A 145 -11.66 -39.26 27.96
N GLY A 146 -12.33 -39.82 28.96
CA GLY A 146 -11.96 -39.72 30.36
C GLY A 146 -10.70 -40.47 30.76
N TYR A 147 -10.09 -39.98 31.84
CA TYR A 147 -9.42 -40.80 32.84
C TYR A 147 -9.69 -40.15 34.19
N ASP A 148 -10.60 -40.75 34.96
CA ASP A 148 -10.41 -40.85 36.40
C ASP A 148 -9.03 -41.46 36.65
N GLN A 149 -8.31 -40.97 37.68
CA GLN A 149 -7.77 -41.78 38.78
C GLN A 149 -6.60 -41.06 39.49
N GLU A 150 -6.80 -40.90 40.81
CA GLU A 150 -5.82 -40.85 41.89
C GLU A 150 -4.97 -39.59 42.13
N GLN A 151 -5.50 -38.76 43.04
CA GLN A 151 -4.68 -38.04 44.02
C GLN A 151 -4.03 -39.06 44.97
N ASP A 152 -2.81 -39.48 44.67
CA ASP A 152 -1.94 -40.13 45.68
C ASP A 152 -0.66 -39.30 45.86
N LEU A 153 -0.77 -38.30 46.75
CA LEU A 153 0.37 -37.53 47.25
C LEU A 153 1.17 -38.43 48.20
N HIS A 154 2.02 -39.29 47.62
CA HIS A 154 3.01 -40.04 48.37
C HIS A 154 4.41 -39.45 48.15
N VAL A 155 4.73 -38.37 48.89
CA VAL A 155 6.14 -37.99 49.09
C VAL A 155 6.59 -38.58 50.42
N LYS A 156 7.34 -39.67 50.27
CA LYS A 156 8.09 -40.37 51.31
C LYS A 156 9.04 -39.41 52.03
N GLU A 157 8.81 -39.36 53.34
CA GLU A 157 9.74 -39.42 54.47
C GLU A 157 11.26 -39.24 54.26
N LEU A 158 11.87 -38.65 55.30
CA LEU A 158 13.07 -39.09 56.07
C LEU A 158 14.15 -37.97 56.27
N PRO A 159 15.03 -38.06 57.28
CA PRO A 159 14.74 -37.78 58.70
C PRO A 159 15.92 -37.04 59.40
N SER A 160 15.92 -37.07 60.73
CA SER A 160 17.06 -36.85 61.66
C SER A 160 17.24 -35.40 62.11
N ARG A 161 17.49 -35.09 63.39
CA ARG A 161 17.94 -35.89 64.53
C ARG A 161 17.66 -35.11 65.81
#